data_AF-A0A530Y2I0-F1
#
_entry.id   AF-A0A530Y2I0-F1
#
_cell.length_a   1.000
_cell.length_b   1.000
_cell.length_c   1.000
_cell.angle_alpha   90.00
_cell.angle_beta   90.00
_cell.angle_gamma   90.00
#
_symmetry.space_group_name_H-M   'P 1'
#
loop_
_entity.id
_entity.type
_entity.pdbx_description
1 polymer ?
#
loop_
_entity_poly.entity_id
_entity_poly.type
_entity_poly.pdbx_seq_one_letter_code
_entity_poly.pdbx_strand_id
1 'polypeptide(L)'
;VRAVEGAEDDPQQGIKALQGIKLTADDVVVGIAVSGRTPYVIGGLTYAKQVGATTVALSCNPRSVIAGIADIAISPLVGPEVLAGSTRLKSGTAQKLVLNMLTTASMIRIGKSYQNLMVDLNPSNKKLVARAVGIVMQTTGCTAQQARRALDQTGKD
;
A
#
# COMPACT_ATOMS: atom_id res chain seq x y z
N VAL A 1 -16.59 -8.25 -5.05
CA VAL A 1 -15.61 -8.38 -6.15
C VAL A 1 -15.73 -9.80 -6.69
N ARG A 2 -16.01 -9.97 -7.99
CA ARG A 2 -16.00 -11.29 -8.64
C ARG A 2 -14.64 -11.47 -9.31
N ALA A 3 -14.06 -12.67 -9.22
CA ALA A 3 -12.86 -13.00 -9.99
C ALA A 3 -13.21 -12.96 -11.49
N VAL A 4 -12.30 -12.40 -12.29
CA VAL A 4 -12.38 -12.48 -13.75
C VAL A 4 -11.46 -13.60 -14.17
N GLU A 5 -12.06 -14.68 -14.69
CA GLU A 5 -11.34 -15.89 -15.07
C GLU A 5 -10.32 -15.58 -16.19
N GLY A 6 -9.10 -16.11 -16.07
CA GLY A 6 -8.02 -15.95 -17.05
C GLY A 6 -7.31 -14.59 -17.06
N ALA A 7 -7.76 -13.59 -16.29
CA ALA A 7 -7.11 -12.28 -16.25
C ALA A 7 -5.67 -12.32 -15.69
N GLU A 8 -5.38 -13.28 -14.81
CA GLU A 8 -4.06 -13.43 -14.19
C GLU A 8 -3.01 -14.07 -15.13
N ASP A 9 -3.47 -14.75 -16.18
CA ASP A 9 -2.64 -15.51 -17.12
C ASP A 9 -2.17 -14.70 -18.33
N ASP A 10 -2.66 -13.45 -18.49
CA ASP A 10 -2.28 -12.58 -19.60
C ASP A 10 -1.31 -11.46 -19.16
N PRO A 11 -0.01 -11.52 -19.54
CA PRO A 11 0.94 -10.44 -19.29
C PRO A 11 0.54 -9.10 -19.90
N GLN A 12 -0.12 -9.11 -21.07
CA GLN A 12 -0.50 -7.88 -21.77
C GLN A 12 -1.54 -7.07 -21.00
N GLN A 13 -2.39 -7.72 -20.21
CA GLN A 13 -3.34 -7.03 -19.35
C GLN A 13 -2.63 -6.20 -18.27
N GLY A 14 -1.53 -6.71 -17.71
CA GLY A 14 -0.72 -5.95 -16.74
C GLY A 14 -0.09 -4.71 -17.36
N ILE A 15 0.39 -4.82 -18.59
CA ILE A 15 0.95 -3.71 -19.37
C ILE A 15 -0.12 -2.66 -19.66
N LYS A 16 -1.27 -3.09 -20.22
CA LYS A 16 -2.38 -2.21 -20.56
C LYS A 16 -2.94 -1.47 -19.34
N ALA A 17 -3.01 -2.13 -18.20
CA ALA A 17 -3.46 -1.50 -16.96
C ALA A 17 -2.55 -0.33 -16.55
N LEU A 18 -1.22 -0.51 -16.65
CA LEU A 18 -0.25 0.54 -16.33
C LEU A 18 -0.21 1.66 -17.39
N GLN A 19 -0.41 1.33 -18.67
CA GLN A 19 -0.60 2.32 -19.73
C GLN A 19 -1.86 3.16 -19.52
N GLY A 20 -2.96 2.53 -19.08
CA GLY A 20 -4.24 3.19 -18.84
C GLY A 20 -4.18 4.26 -17.75
N ILE A 21 -3.31 4.09 -16.75
CA ILE A 21 -3.06 5.09 -15.70
C ILE A 21 -1.90 6.05 -16.06
N LYS A 22 -1.34 5.95 -17.27
CA LYS A 22 -0.22 6.77 -17.76
C LYS A 22 1.02 6.73 -16.85
N LEU A 23 1.44 5.53 -16.48
CA LEU A 23 2.64 5.30 -15.66
C LEU A 23 3.86 6.09 -16.19
N THR A 24 4.61 6.70 -15.29
CA THR A 24 5.84 7.46 -15.54
C THR A 24 7.02 6.92 -14.74
N ALA A 25 8.23 7.43 -14.99
CA ALA A 25 9.42 7.07 -14.22
C ALA A 25 9.41 7.60 -12.78
N ASP A 26 8.58 8.60 -12.47
CA ASP A 26 8.44 9.16 -11.12
C ASP A 26 7.56 8.30 -10.21
N ASP A 27 6.90 7.28 -10.78
CA ASP A 27 6.03 6.36 -10.07
C ASP A 27 6.79 5.15 -9.47
N VAL A 28 6.15 4.50 -8.50
CA VAL A 28 6.60 3.22 -7.93
C VAL A 28 5.54 2.16 -8.19
N VAL A 29 5.94 1.02 -8.77
CA VAL A 29 5.04 -0.11 -9.05
C VAL A 29 5.35 -1.27 -8.13
N VAL A 30 4.36 -1.67 -7.32
CA VAL A 30 4.44 -2.83 -6.42
C VAL A 30 3.66 -4.00 -7.02
N GLY A 31 4.38 -5.00 -7.55
CA GLY A 31 3.81 -6.23 -8.09
C GLY A 31 3.57 -7.27 -7.00
N ILE A 32 2.32 -7.69 -6.82
CA ILE A 32 1.91 -8.57 -5.71
C ILE A 32 1.45 -9.92 -6.27
N ALA A 33 2.21 -10.98 -5.99
CA ALA A 33 1.82 -12.35 -6.35
C ALA A 33 2.40 -13.34 -5.36
N VAL A 34 1.56 -14.09 -4.63
CA VAL A 34 2.05 -15.08 -3.64
C VAL A 34 2.95 -16.11 -4.32
N SER A 35 2.50 -16.65 -5.46
CA SER A 35 3.24 -17.63 -6.26
C SER A 35 4.56 -17.08 -6.79
N GLY A 36 4.63 -15.76 -6.96
CA GLY A 36 5.76 -15.05 -7.54
C GLY A 36 5.97 -15.30 -9.04
N ARG A 37 4.98 -15.90 -9.71
CA ARG A 37 5.07 -16.27 -11.14
C ARG A 37 3.82 -15.92 -11.96
N THR A 38 2.91 -15.12 -11.40
CA THR A 38 1.66 -14.74 -12.05
C THR A 38 1.94 -13.89 -13.31
N PRO A 39 1.54 -14.35 -14.53
CA PRO A 39 1.86 -13.68 -15.79
C PRO A 39 1.46 -12.20 -15.86
N TYR A 40 0.26 -11.84 -15.37
CA TYR A 40 -0.19 -10.45 -15.29
C TYR A 40 0.81 -9.55 -14.53
N VAL A 41 1.31 -10.01 -13.39
CA VAL A 41 2.25 -9.26 -12.55
C VAL A 41 3.64 -9.20 -13.19
N ILE A 42 4.07 -10.28 -13.85
CA ILE A 42 5.31 -10.31 -14.64
C ILE A 42 5.27 -9.26 -15.75
N GLY A 43 4.19 -9.21 -16.53
CA GLY A 43 4.00 -8.22 -17.60
C GLY A 43 4.03 -6.79 -17.08
N GLY A 44 3.28 -6.53 -16.00
CA GLY A 44 3.24 -5.21 -15.36
C GLY A 44 4.61 -4.75 -14.85
N LEU A 45 5.33 -5.59 -14.10
CA LEU A 45 6.66 -5.23 -13.58
C LEU A 45 7.70 -5.05 -14.69
N THR A 46 7.65 -5.87 -15.73
CA THR A 46 8.55 -5.75 -16.89
C THR A 46 8.35 -4.42 -17.60
N TYR A 47 7.08 -4.04 -17.85
CA TYR A 47 6.76 -2.75 -18.47
C TYR A 47 7.13 -1.56 -17.57
N ALA A 48 6.83 -1.64 -16.26
CA ALA A 48 7.21 -0.59 -15.31
C ALA A 48 8.72 -0.32 -15.33
N LYS A 49 9.53 -1.38 -15.39
CA LYS A 49 10.98 -1.28 -15.52
C LYS A 49 11.41 -0.63 -16.84
N GLN A 50 10.76 -0.96 -17.95
CA GLN A 50 11.02 -0.33 -19.25
C GLN A 50 10.70 1.17 -19.25
N VAL A 51 9.66 1.59 -18.54
CA VAL A 51 9.29 3.00 -18.36
C VAL A 51 10.30 3.75 -17.47
N GLY A 52 11.08 3.03 -16.65
CA GLY A 52 12.03 3.60 -15.69
C GLY A 52 11.43 3.85 -14.31
N ALA A 53 10.22 3.35 -14.04
CA ALA A 53 9.59 3.41 -12.72
C ALA A 53 10.34 2.49 -11.73
N THR A 54 10.36 2.86 -10.45
CA THR A 54 10.93 1.96 -9.43
C THR A 54 10.02 0.75 -9.25
N THR A 55 10.59 -0.45 -9.30
CA THR A 55 9.81 -1.70 -9.22
C THR A 55 10.04 -2.46 -7.92
N VAL A 56 8.95 -2.91 -7.30
CA VAL A 56 8.96 -3.72 -6.07
C VAL A 56 8.19 -5.01 -6.30
N ALA A 57 8.78 -6.15 -5.98
CA ALA A 57 8.12 -7.45 -6.01
C ALA A 57 7.75 -7.91 -4.59
N LEU A 58 6.48 -8.25 -4.38
CA LEU A 58 5.97 -8.82 -3.13
C LEU A 58 5.43 -10.24 -3.37
N SER A 59 6.19 -11.23 -2.91
CA SER A 59 5.85 -12.66 -3.00
C SER A 59 6.08 -13.38 -1.68
N CYS A 60 5.63 -14.63 -1.56
CA CYS A 60 6.03 -15.50 -0.43
C CYS A 60 6.96 -16.63 -0.87
N ASN A 61 7.63 -16.45 -2.02
CA ASN A 61 8.60 -17.41 -2.56
C ASN A 61 9.91 -16.67 -2.93
N PRO A 62 11.03 -16.93 -2.21
CA PRO A 62 12.29 -16.22 -2.40
C PRO A 62 12.90 -16.36 -3.80
N ARG A 63 12.60 -17.46 -4.50
CA ARG A 63 13.09 -17.72 -5.86
C ARG A 63 12.00 -17.47 -6.91
N SER A 64 11.24 -16.40 -6.72
CA SER A 64 10.16 -16.02 -7.62
C SER A 64 10.67 -15.33 -8.88
N VAL A 65 9.92 -15.49 -9.97
CA VAL A 65 10.21 -14.81 -11.25
C VAL A 65 10.16 -13.29 -11.06
N ILE A 66 9.14 -12.79 -10.35
CA ILE A 66 8.98 -11.35 -10.13
C ILE A 66 10.11 -10.75 -9.27
N ALA A 67 10.70 -11.51 -8.34
CA ALA A 67 11.84 -11.05 -7.56
C ALA A 67 13.10 -10.84 -8.41
N GLY A 68 13.27 -11.61 -9.50
CA GLY A 68 14.37 -11.41 -10.45
C GLY A 68 14.15 -10.23 -11.42
N ILE A 69 12.91 -9.76 -11.56
CA ILE A 69 12.57 -8.63 -12.42
C ILE A 69 12.70 -7.30 -11.66
N ALA A 70 12.19 -7.26 -10.43
CA ALA A 70 12.06 -6.02 -9.67
C ALA A 70 13.40 -5.50 -9.10
N ASP A 71 13.48 -4.20 -8.86
CA ASP A 71 14.63 -3.57 -8.22
C ASP A 71 14.71 -3.89 -6.73
N ILE A 72 13.54 -4.05 -6.08
CA ILE A 72 13.41 -4.41 -4.67
C ILE A 72 12.54 -5.67 -4.55
N ALA A 73 13.06 -6.72 -3.94
CA ALA A 73 12.31 -7.95 -3.66
C ALA A 73 11.97 -8.08 -2.17
N ILE A 74 10.68 -8.16 -1.85
CA ILE A 74 10.16 -8.41 -0.51
C ILE A 74 9.53 -9.81 -0.51
N SER A 75 10.22 -10.77 0.12
CA SER A 75 9.85 -12.19 0.07
C SER A 75 9.70 -12.83 1.46
N PRO A 76 8.70 -12.44 2.27
CA PRO A 76 8.43 -13.07 3.56
C PRO A 76 8.16 -14.57 3.41
N LEU A 77 8.99 -15.40 4.05
CA LEU A 77 8.84 -16.84 4.08
C LEU A 77 7.84 -17.26 5.15
N VAL A 78 6.61 -17.59 4.74
CA VAL A 78 5.54 -18.00 5.66
C VAL A 78 5.36 -19.52 5.79
N GLY A 79 6.05 -20.30 4.95
CA GLY A 79 5.94 -21.76 4.89
C GLY A 79 4.62 -22.28 4.32
N PRO A 80 4.39 -23.61 4.30
CA PRO A 80 3.19 -24.23 3.74
C PRO A 80 1.91 -23.80 4.44
N GLU A 81 0.84 -23.55 3.69
CA GLU A 81 -0.46 -23.18 4.26
C GLU A 81 -1.14 -24.36 4.96
N VAL A 82 -1.94 -24.10 5.99
CA VAL A 82 -2.69 -25.13 6.73
C VAL A 82 -3.68 -25.87 5.81
N LEU A 83 -4.27 -25.16 4.85
CA LEU A 83 -4.97 -25.74 3.72
C LEU A 83 -4.09 -25.59 2.49
N ALA A 84 -3.61 -26.70 1.95
CA ALA A 84 -2.67 -26.71 0.82
C ALA A 84 -3.20 -25.85 -0.35
N GLY A 85 -2.37 -24.92 -0.82
CA GLY A 85 -2.72 -23.99 -1.91
C GLY A 85 -3.59 -22.79 -1.50
N SER A 86 -4.16 -22.75 -0.29
CA SER A 86 -4.99 -21.64 0.18
C SER A 86 -4.13 -20.46 0.66
N THR A 87 -3.44 -19.82 -0.27
CA THR A 87 -2.51 -18.69 -0.05
C THR A 87 -3.16 -17.43 0.51
N ARG A 88 -4.49 -17.32 0.49
CA ARG A 88 -5.22 -16.25 1.17
C ARG A 88 -5.01 -16.21 2.70
N LEU A 89 -4.42 -17.25 3.29
CA LEU A 89 -4.21 -17.39 4.73
C LEU A 89 -2.91 -16.69 5.19
N LYS A 90 -1.83 -17.42 5.45
CA LYS A 90 -0.59 -16.82 5.97
C LYS A 90 0.03 -15.87 4.96
N SER A 91 0.05 -16.26 3.68
CA SER A 91 0.65 -15.45 2.62
C SER A 91 -0.12 -14.14 2.42
N GLY A 92 -1.45 -14.18 2.36
CA GLY A 92 -2.30 -12.99 2.31
C GLY A 92 -2.14 -12.09 3.54
N THR A 93 -1.98 -12.69 4.73
CA THR A 93 -1.71 -11.94 5.98
C THR A 93 -0.36 -11.22 5.90
N ALA A 94 0.69 -11.91 5.45
CA ALA A 94 2.01 -11.31 5.29
C ALA A 94 1.98 -10.16 4.27
N GLN A 95 1.29 -10.33 3.13
CA GLN A 95 1.13 -9.27 2.14
C GLN A 95 0.43 -8.05 2.73
N LYS A 96 -0.64 -8.24 3.50
CA LYS A 96 -1.33 -7.14 4.19
C LYS A 96 -0.39 -6.38 5.13
N LEU A 97 0.40 -7.09 5.93
CA LEU A 97 1.34 -6.46 6.86
C LEU A 97 2.41 -5.65 6.12
N VAL A 98 2.98 -6.19 5.05
CA VAL A 98 3.97 -5.47 4.22
C VAL A 98 3.35 -4.22 3.59
N LEU A 99 2.16 -4.31 3.00
CA LEU A 99 1.50 -3.16 2.38
C LEU A 99 1.15 -2.06 3.40
N ASN A 100 0.73 -2.46 4.61
CA ASN A 100 0.53 -1.54 5.73
C ASN A 100 1.84 -0.84 6.11
N MET A 101 2.96 -1.57 6.15
CA MET A 101 4.28 -0.98 6.46
C MET A 101 4.71 0.00 5.36
N LEU A 102 4.61 -0.37 4.09
CA LEU A 102 5.00 0.49 2.96
C LEU A 102 4.24 1.82 3.00
N THR A 103 2.92 1.77 3.11
CA THR A 103 2.08 2.97 3.11
C THR A 103 2.27 3.79 4.38
N THR A 104 2.25 3.18 5.56
CA THR A 104 2.38 3.90 6.84
C THR A 104 3.75 4.56 6.98
N ALA A 105 4.84 3.82 6.70
CA ALA A 105 6.18 4.38 6.78
C ALA A 105 6.40 5.52 5.77
N SER A 106 5.86 5.39 4.56
CA SER A 106 5.93 6.45 3.55
C SER A 106 5.19 7.71 4.00
N MET A 107 3.96 7.57 4.51
CA MET A 107 3.15 8.69 5.00
C MET A 107 3.81 9.39 6.20
N ILE A 108 4.43 8.64 7.12
CA ILE A 108 5.23 9.21 8.21
C ILE A 108 6.38 10.05 7.65
N ARG A 109 7.13 9.54 6.65
CA ARG A 109 8.27 10.23 6.07
C ARG A 109 7.92 11.51 5.32
N ILE A 110 6.71 11.62 4.77
CA ILE A 110 6.21 12.84 4.11
C ILE A 110 5.42 13.77 5.06
N GLY A 111 5.55 13.58 6.38
CA GLY A 111 5.05 14.52 7.38
C GLY A 111 3.56 14.38 7.73
N LYS A 112 2.90 13.27 7.37
CA LYS A 112 1.47 13.05 7.67
C LYS A 112 1.19 12.67 9.14
N SER A 113 2.25 12.59 9.95
CA SER A 113 2.17 12.27 11.37
C SER A 113 3.02 13.23 12.20
N TYR A 114 2.54 13.54 13.40
CA TYR A 114 3.32 14.21 14.44
C TYR A 114 3.49 13.25 15.62
N GLN A 115 4.74 12.93 15.97
CA GLN A 115 5.04 11.82 16.88
C GLN A 115 4.35 10.52 16.40
N ASN A 116 3.43 9.97 17.20
CA ASN A 116 2.61 8.81 16.83
C ASN A 116 1.15 9.17 16.49
N LEU A 117 0.86 10.46 16.31
CA LEU A 117 -0.47 10.98 16.01
C LEU A 117 -0.61 11.21 14.51
N MET A 118 -1.71 10.68 13.95
CA MET A 118 -2.11 10.95 12.56
C MET A 118 -2.75 12.33 12.50
N VAL A 119 -1.95 13.34 12.17
CA VAL A 119 -2.39 14.75 12.17
C VAL A 119 -3.10 15.15 10.89
N ASP A 120 -2.74 14.54 9.75
CA ASP A 120 -3.46 14.75 8.49
C ASP A 120 -4.59 13.73 8.36
N LEU A 121 -5.68 13.96 9.10
CA LEU A 121 -6.91 13.18 9.01
C LEU A 121 -8.04 14.06 8.45
N ASN A 122 -8.93 13.46 7.65
CA ASN A 122 -10.16 14.13 7.24
C ASN A 122 -11.30 13.83 8.23
N PRO A 123 -11.74 14.79 9.07
CA PRO A 123 -12.76 14.57 10.09
C PRO A 123 -14.19 14.57 9.51
N SER A 124 -14.49 13.57 8.69
CA SER A 124 -15.76 13.42 7.95
C SER A 124 -16.94 12.92 8.79
N ASN A 125 -16.71 12.49 10.04
CA ASN A 125 -17.75 11.97 10.93
C ASN A 125 -17.47 12.34 12.39
N LYS A 126 -18.49 12.20 13.25
CA LYS A 126 -18.43 12.58 14.68
C LYS A 126 -17.24 11.96 15.43
N LYS A 127 -16.88 10.69 15.14
CA LYS A 127 -15.73 10.02 15.75
C LYS A 127 -14.42 10.67 15.34
N LEU A 128 -14.25 10.98 14.05
CA LEU A 128 -13.03 11.61 13.54
C LEU A 128 -12.91 13.08 13.96
N VAL A 129 -14.03 13.81 14.07
CA VAL A 129 -14.03 15.16 14.66
C VAL A 129 -13.57 15.11 16.12
N ALA A 130 -14.10 14.19 16.92
CA ALA A 130 -13.66 14.01 18.30
C ALA A 130 -12.17 13.64 18.39
N ARG A 131 -11.69 12.83 17.44
CA ARG A 131 -10.27 12.46 17.35
C ARG A 131 -9.38 13.68 17.03
N ALA A 132 -9.78 14.50 16.05
CA ALA A 132 -9.03 15.71 15.69
C ALA A 132 -8.90 16.66 16.89
N VAL A 133 -10.00 16.92 17.61
CA VAL A 133 -9.98 17.71 18.84
C VAL A 133 -9.01 17.11 19.87
N GLY A 134 -9.06 15.79 20.09
CA GLY A 134 -8.16 15.11 21.01
C GLY A 134 -6.68 15.22 20.61
N ILE A 135 -6.37 15.16 19.32
CA ILE A 135 -5.01 15.32 18.80
C ILE A 135 -4.49 16.74 19.06
N VAL A 136 -5.29 17.77 18.77
CA VAL A 136 -4.89 19.17 19.02
C VAL A 136 -4.64 19.41 20.51
N MET A 137 -5.53 18.88 21.37
CA MET A 137 -5.35 18.97 22.82
C MET A 137 -4.07 18.26 23.28
N GLN A 138 -3.82 17.04 22.80
CA GLN A 138 -2.65 16.25 23.20
C GLN A 138 -1.33 16.89 22.74
N THR A 139 -1.33 17.54 21.58
CA THR A 139 -0.12 18.14 20.99
C THR A 139 0.21 19.52 21.57
N THR A 140 -0.80 20.29 21.99
CA THR A 140 -0.63 21.69 22.42
C THR A 140 -0.89 21.93 23.91
N GLY A 141 -1.56 21.00 24.60
CA GLY A 141 -2.02 21.18 25.98
C GLY A 141 -3.24 22.12 26.12
N CYS A 142 -3.86 22.55 25.02
CA CYS A 142 -5.00 23.46 25.08
C CYS A 142 -6.29 22.78 25.57
N THR A 143 -7.31 23.59 25.88
CA THR A 143 -8.65 23.09 26.21
C THR A 143 -9.40 22.59 24.97
N ALA A 144 -10.41 21.75 25.18
CA ALA A 144 -11.26 21.26 24.09
C ALA A 144 -11.99 22.40 23.33
N GLN A 145 -12.33 23.49 24.02
CA GLN A 145 -12.96 24.65 23.41
C GLN A 145 -11.99 25.39 22.46
N GLN A 146 -10.74 25.59 22.89
CA GLN A 146 -9.69 26.17 22.06
C GLN A 146 -9.40 25.29 20.83
N ALA A 147 -9.28 23.98 21.02
CA ALA A 147 -9.05 23.03 19.93
C ALA A 147 -10.17 23.04 18.88
N ARG A 148 -11.44 23.02 19.32
CA ARG A 148 -12.59 23.12 18.40
C ARG A 148 -12.59 24.42 17.61
N ARG A 149 -12.33 25.54 18.29
CA ARG A 149 -12.28 26.85 17.65
C ARG A 149 -11.17 26.92 16.61
N ALA A 150 -9.98 26.39 16.91
CA ALA A 150 -8.87 26.35 15.96
C ALA A 150 -9.23 25.50 14.74
N LEU A 151 -9.76 24.28 14.94
CA LEU A 151 -10.21 23.41 13.85
C LEU A 151 -11.31 24.07 13.00
N ASP A 152 -12.27 24.77 13.60
CA ASP A 152 -13.32 25.45 12.83
C ASP A 152 -12.74 26.59 11.97
N GLN A 153 -11.68 27.26 12.42
CA GLN A 153 -11.00 28.34 11.70
C GLN A 153 -10.15 27.85 10.52
N THR A 154 -9.62 26.62 10.60
CA THR A 154 -8.78 26.00 9.56
C THR A 154 -9.57 25.16 8.56
N GLY A 155 -10.89 25.11 8.67
CA GLY A 155 -11.70 24.21 7.82
C GLY A 155 -11.58 22.73 8.23
N LYS A 156 -11.22 22.49 9.48
CA LYS A 156 -10.99 21.20 10.14
C LYS A 156 -9.68 20.51 9.73
N ASP A 157 -8.71 21.30 9.33
CA ASP A 157 -7.30 20.92 9.16
C ASP A 157 -6.53 21.11 10.48
#